data_AF-A0A950PWB2-F1
#
_entry.id   AF-A0A950PWB2-F1
#
_cell.length_a   1.000
_cell.length_b   1.000
_cell.length_c   1.000
_cell.angle_alpha   90.00
_cell.angle_beta   90.00
_cell.angle_gamma   90.00
#
_symmetry.space_group_name_H-M   'P 1'
#
loop_
_entity.id
_entity.type
_entity.pdbx_description
1 polymer ?
#
loop_
_entity_poly.entity_id
_entity_poly.type
_entity_poly.pdbx_seq_one_letter_code
_entity_poly.pdbx_strand_id
1 'polypeptide(L)'
;MSGSKSRLRAIEAVKGYERPAGIFPRPDKPGAVFGQNVFTKAEMQKRLPKPVFKSVMATIEHSQPLDPSVADIVAAHMKDWAMEKGATHYAHVFYPLTHLTAEKHDSFLEPGGDGSSIAEFAGKTLTQGEPDASSFPSGGLRNTFEARGYTGWDATSPAYILENPNGNTLCIPTVFISMTGEALDHKTPLLRSQQAMAKQAERVLRLFGHEDPDAVVSFAGAEQEYFLIDRSFFLSRPDLLNAGRTLFGARAPKGQEFDDHYFGAIPERVLAYMLDSENELFKLGIPAKTRHNEVAPGQFELAPMFERANVAADHQQLMMVMLKRVAEKHGMECLFHEKPFEGINGSGKHINFSLGNATEGNLLLPGDTPHANAQFLVFCSAVIRAVHKYGGLLRASVASATNDHRLGANEAPPAIISVFLGEQLTDVFDQIVKGGA
;
A
#
# COMPACT_ATOMS: atom_id res chain seq x y z
N MET A 1 -8.42 -33.47 -29.34
CA MET A 1 -9.11 -32.56 -28.39
C MET A 1 -9.85 -33.39 -27.34
N SER A 2 -9.21 -33.85 -26.27
CA SER A 2 -9.94 -34.41 -25.13
C SER A 2 -10.44 -33.24 -24.27
N GLY A 3 -11.54 -32.62 -24.71
CA GLY A 3 -12.10 -31.42 -24.11
C GLY A 3 -12.56 -31.70 -22.68
N SER A 4 -11.77 -31.25 -21.69
CA SER A 4 -12.21 -31.25 -20.31
C SER A 4 -13.58 -30.59 -20.22
N LYS A 5 -14.58 -31.31 -19.69
CA LYS A 5 -15.94 -30.78 -19.50
C LYS A 5 -15.92 -29.49 -18.67
N SER A 6 -14.99 -29.35 -17.72
CA SER A 6 -14.83 -28.12 -16.93
C SER A 6 -14.39 -26.94 -17.80
N ARG A 7 -13.43 -27.15 -18.72
CA ARG A 7 -12.95 -26.11 -19.63
C ARG A 7 -14.03 -25.66 -20.60
N LEU A 8 -14.81 -26.59 -21.16
CA LEU A 8 -15.92 -26.24 -22.05
C LEU A 8 -17.00 -25.44 -21.32
N ARG A 9 -17.34 -25.83 -20.08
CA ARG A 9 -18.28 -25.06 -19.24
C ARG A 9 -17.76 -23.66 -18.94
N ALA A 10 -16.46 -23.51 -18.63
CA ALA A 10 -15.86 -22.19 -18.43
C ALA A 10 -15.98 -21.33 -19.69
N ILE A 11 -15.69 -21.88 -20.88
CA ILE A 11 -15.82 -21.16 -22.15
C ILE A 11 -17.26 -20.70 -22.38
N GLU A 12 -18.26 -21.57 -22.17
CA GLU A 12 -19.67 -21.19 -22.33
C GLU A 12 -20.10 -20.13 -21.31
N ALA A 13 -19.61 -20.20 -20.06
CA ALA A 13 -19.83 -19.15 -19.06
C ALA A 13 -19.24 -17.80 -19.48
N VAL A 14 -18.02 -17.80 -20.04
CA VAL A 14 -17.39 -16.56 -20.54
C VAL A 14 -18.17 -15.97 -21.72
N LYS A 15 -18.64 -16.80 -22.66
CA LYS A 15 -19.46 -16.35 -23.80
C LYS A 15 -20.79 -15.74 -23.35
N GLY A 16 -21.38 -16.29 -22.29
CA GLY A 16 -22.62 -15.79 -21.69
C GLY A 16 -22.42 -14.65 -20.69
N TYR A 17 -21.21 -14.09 -20.56
CA TYR A 17 -20.96 -12.98 -19.65
C TYR A 17 -21.74 -11.74 -20.06
N GLU A 18 -22.62 -11.29 -19.17
CA GLU A 18 -23.27 -9.99 -19.27
C GLU A 18 -22.61 -9.01 -18.30
N ARG A 19 -22.34 -7.78 -18.78
CA ARG A 19 -21.80 -6.72 -17.95
C ARG A 19 -22.78 -6.43 -16.81
N PRO A 20 -22.36 -6.47 -15.54
CA PRO A 20 -23.28 -6.19 -14.45
C PRO A 20 -23.83 -4.75 -14.56
N ALA A 21 -25.15 -4.61 -14.40
CA ALA A 21 -25.83 -3.32 -14.42
C ALA A 21 -25.46 -2.47 -13.19
N GLY A 22 -25.40 -1.14 -13.36
CA GLY A 22 -25.24 -0.20 -12.24
C GLY A 22 -23.80 0.02 -11.71
N ILE A 23 -22.79 -0.64 -12.27
CA ILE A 23 -21.37 -0.47 -11.87
C ILE A 23 -20.77 0.89 -12.32
N PHE A 24 -21.48 1.64 -13.16
CA PHE A 24 -21.03 2.93 -13.68
C PHE A 24 -21.96 4.07 -13.26
N PRO A 25 -22.03 4.44 -11.96
CA PRO A 25 -22.54 5.76 -11.64
C PRO A 25 -21.57 6.75 -12.30
N ARG A 26 -22.07 7.57 -13.24
CA ARG A 26 -21.29 8.72 -13.71
C ARG A 26 -21.12 9.63 -12.48
N PRO A 27 -19.90 9.86 -11.97
CA PRO A 27 -19.74 10.89 -10.96
C PRO A 27 -20.15 12.23 -11.59
N ASP A 28 -21.00 13.00 -10.91
CA ASP A 28 -21.54 14.26 -11.45
C ASP A 28 -20.42 15.26 -11.80
N LYS A 29 -19.23 15.13 -11.19
CA LYS A 29 -17.99 15.85 -11.54
C LYS A 29 -16.73 15.01 -11.25
N PRO A 30 -15.69 15.06 -12.12
CA PRO A 30 -14.37 14.50 -11.81
C PRO A 30 -13.84 15.04 -10.48
N GLY A 31 -13.41 14.14 -9.59
CA GLY A 31 -12.87 14.49 -8.27
C GLY A 31 -13.90 14.69 -7.15
N ALA A 32 -15.21 14.69 -7.44
CA ALA A 32 -16.24 14.88 -6.40
C ALA A 32 -16.24 13.79 -5.31
N VAL A 33 -15.84 12.57 -5.69
CA VAL A 33 -15.78 11.42 -4.77
C VAL A 33 -14.44 11.30 -4.03
N PHE A 34 -13.44 12.13 -4.37
CA PHE A 34 -12.09 11.96 -3.86
C PHE A 34 -12.02 12.18 -2.34
N GLY A 35 -11.53 11.19 -1.62
CA GLY A 35 -11.41 11.19 -0.16
C GLY A 35 -12.74 11.24 0.57
N GLN A 36 -13.88 10.99 -0.10
CA GLN A 36 -15.20 11.12 0.52
C GLN A 36 -15.38 10.17 1.71
N ASN A 37 -14.70 9.02 1.70
CA ASN A 37 -14.75 8.00 2.75
C ASN A 37 -13.52 8.03 3.66
N VAL A 38 -12.81 9.15 3.73
CA VAL A 38 -11.63 9.34 4.57
C VAL A 38 -11.91 10.41 5.62
N PHE A 39 -11.50 10.18 6.85
CA PHE A 39 -11.55 11.18 7.92
C PHE A 39 -10.42 12.19 7.72
N THR A 40 -10.56 13.02 6.68
CA THR A 40 -9.52 13.94 6.21
C THR A 40 -9.24 15.07 7.20
N LYS A 41 -8.12 15.78 7.02
CA LYS A 41 -7.81 17.01 7.76
C LYS A 41 -8.95 18.05 7.69
N ALA A 42 -9.59 18.18 6.53
CA ALA A 42 -10.72 19.09 6.34
C ALA A 42 -11.95 18.64 7.15
N GLU A 43 -12.18 17.33 7.26
CA GLU A 43 -13.28 16.80 8.06
C GLU A 43 -13.00 16.92 9.56
N MET A 44 -11.76 16.63 9.98
CA MET A 44 -11.27 16.88 11.34
C MET A 44 -11.44 18.35 11.73
N GLN A 45 -11.10 19.30 10.85
CA GLN A 45 -11.22 20.74 11.12
C GLN A 45 -12.66 21.19 11.32
N LYS A 46 -13.62 20.59 10.60
CA LYS A 46 -15.05 20.93 10.73
C LYS A 46 -15.66 20.40 12.03
N ARG A 47 -15.19 19.25 12.51
CA ARG A 47 -15.81 18.52 13.63
C ARG A 47 -15.10 18.71 14.96
N LEU A 48 -13.78 18.71 14.97
CA LEU A 48 -13.00 18.75 16.19
C LEU A 48 -12.93 20.17 16.77
N PRO A 49 -12.99 20.33 18.10
CA PRO A 49 -12.68 21.61 18.74
C PRO A 49 -11.30 22.12 18.36
N LYS A 50 -11.12 23.45 18.22
CA LYS A 50 -9.85 24.07 17.79
C LYS A 50 -8.60 23.57 18.55
N PRO A 51 -8.61 23.42 19.90
CA PRO A 51 -7.44 22.91 20.62
C PRO A 51 -7.13 21.45 20.29
N VAL A 52 -8.16 20.60 20.17
CA VAL A 52 -8.03 19.19 19.80
C VAL A 52 -7.48 19.05 18.38
N PHE A 53 -8.04 19.80 17.42
CA PHE A 53 -7.55 19.82 16.05
C PHE A 53 -6.06 20.19 15.98
N LYS A 54 -5.64 21.26 16.69
CA LYS A 54 -4.22 21.66 16.73
C LYS A 54 -3.31 20.56 17.31
N SER A 55 -3.75 19.87 18.36
CA SER A 55 -3.00 18.76 18.96
C SER A 55 -2.82 17.60 17.98
N VAL A 56 -3.91 17.16 17.33
CA VAL A 56 -3.87 16.09 16.31
C VAL A 56 -2.99 16.49 15.11
N MET A 57 -3.09 17.74 14.65
CA MET A 57 -2.25 18.23 13.55
C MET A 57 -0.77 18.26 13.90
N ALA A 58 -0.41 18.56 15.16
CA ALA A 58 0.98 18.50 15.61
C ALA A 58 1.54 17.06 15.54
N THR A 59 0.73 16.05 15.87
CA THR A 59 1.09 14.63 15.68
C THR A 59 1.29 14.29 14.20
N ILE A 60 0.37 14.71 13.33
CA ILE A 60 0.37 14.34 11.90
C ILE A 60 1.51 15.03 11.13
N GLU A 61 1.73 16.33 11.38
CA GLU A 61 2.63 17.15 10.56
C GLU A 61 4.04 17.21 11.14
N HIS A 62 4.16 17.24 12.47
CA HIS A 62 5.43 17.43 13.18
C HIS A 62 5.88 16.19 13.97
N SER A 63 5.21 15.05 13.80
CA SER A 63 5.57 13.77 14.44
C SER A 63 5.64 13.85 15.98
N GLN A 64 4.84 14.73 16.60
CA GLN A 64 4.74 14.81 18.07
C GLN A 64 3.92 13.65 18.63
N PRO A 65 4.13 13.24 19.91
CA PRO A 65 3.29 12.23 20.53
C PRO A 65 1.82 12.69 20.63
N LEU A 66 0.88 11.77 20.37
CA LEU A 66 -0.55 12.04 20.54
C LEU A 66 -0.88 12.23 22.03
N ASP A 67 -1.53 13.36 22.36
CA ASP A 67 -2.01 13.64 23.71
C ASP A 67 -3.17 12.70 24.08
N PRO A 68 -3.04 11.83 25.11
CA PRO A 68 -4.11 10.93 25.51
C PRO A 68 -5.40 11.65 25.92
N SER A 69 -5.31 12.89 26.40
CA SER A 69 -6.47 13.67 26.84
C SER A 69 -7.40 14.08 25.68
N VAL A 70 -6.91 14.08 24.44
CA VAL A 70 -7.74 14.40 23.26
C VAL A 70 -8.36 13.16 22.62
N ALA A 71 -7.94 11.95 23.02
CA ALA A 71 -8.34 10.71 22.37
C ALA A 71 -9.85 10.44 22.43
N ASP A 72 -10.49 10.68 23.58
CA ASP A 72 -11.94 10.47 23.73
C ASP A 72 -12.76 11.42 22.85
N ILE A 73 -12.31 12.67 22.73
CA ILE A 73 -12.96 13.68 21.88
C ILE A 73 -12.83 13.28 20.40
N VAL A 74 -11.64 12.84 19.99
CA VAL A 74 -11.41 12.38 18.61
C VAL A 74 -12.24 11.14 18.30
N ALA A 75 -12.27 10.16 19.21
CA ALA A 75 -13.06 8.94 19.05
C ALA A 75 -14.55 9.25 18.90
N ALA A 76 -15.12 10.09 19.77
CA ALA A 76 -16.53 10.48 19.68
C ALA A 76 -16.88 11.08 18.31
N HIS A 77 -16.11 12.06 17.83
CA HIS A 77 -16.35 12.69 16.54
C HIS A 77 -16.09 11.77 15.33
N MET A 78 -15.10 10.86 15.44
CA MET A 78 -14.81 9.86 14.41
C MET A 78 -15.95 8.85 14.29
N LYS A 79 -16.51 8.40 15.43
CA LYS A 79 -17.69 7.53 15.49
C LYS A 79 -18.90 8.21 14.87
N ASP A 80 -19.21 9.43 15.26
CA ASP A 80 -20.38 10.16 14.74
C ASP A 80 -20.27 10.33 13.21
N TRP A 81 -19.10 10.72 12.71
CA TRP A 81 -18.81 10.77 11.27
C TRP A 81 -19.00 9.41 10.58
N ALA A 82 -18.54 8.33 11.20
CA ALA A 82 -18.67 6.99 10.65
C ALA A 82 -20.12 6.52 10.59
N MET A 83 -20.88 6.75 11.66
CA MET A 83 -22.31 6.40 11.74
C MET A 83 -23.16 7.21 10.76
N GLU A 84 -22.86 8.49 10.55
CA GLU A 84 -23.51 9.32 9.51
C GLU A 84 -23.32 8.73 8.10
N LYS A 85 -22.23 8.01 7.88
CA LYS A 85 -21.94 7.27 6.64
C LYS A 85 -22.42 5.82 6.67
N GLY A 86 -23.25 5.45 7.66
CA GLY A 86 -23.85 4.13 7.77
C GLY A 86 -22.90 3.05 8.30
N ALA A 87 -21.77 3.41 8.90
CA ALA A 87 -20.90 2.44 9.55
C ALA A 87 -21.58 1.88 10.82
N THR A 88 -21.55 0.55 10.95
CA THR A 88 -22.11 -0.16 12.11
C THR A 88 -21.03 -0.79 12.99
N HIS A 89 -19.86 -1.02 12.40
CA HIS A 89 -18.70 -1.62 13.04
C HIS A 89 -17.48 -0.73 12.86
N TYR A 90 -16.48 -0.92 13.72
CA TYR A 90 -15.13 -0.43 13.52
C TYR A 90 -14.14 -1.58 13.53
N ALA A 91 -12.98 -1.37 12.93
CA ALA A 91 -11.90 -2.32 12.87
C ALA A 91 -10.54 -1.65 12.95
N HIS A 92 -9.67 -2.17 13.81
CA HIS A 92 -8.24 -1.85 13.75
C HIS A 92 -7.60 -2.64 12.61
N VAL A 93 -7.09 -1.91 11.62
CA VAL A 93 -6.43 -2.48 10.45
C VAL A 93 -4.93 -2.46 10.70
N PHE A 94 -4.28 -3.62 10.61
CA PHE A 94 -2.83 -3.75 10.75
C PHE A 94 -2.27 -4.82 9.81
N TYR A 95 -0.96 -4.83 9.62
CA TYR A 95 -0.26 -5.70 8.66
C TYR A 95 0.68 -6.65 9.39
N PRO A 96 0.17 -7.76 9.95
CA PRO A 96 0.98 -8.73 10.68
C PRO A 96 2.02 -9.41 9.76
N LEU A 97 2.94 -10.16 10.36
CA LEU A 97 4.03 -10.87 9.68
C LEU A 97 3.56 -12.01 8.72
N THR A 98 2.25 -12.13 8.48
CA THR A 98 1.68 -12.99 7.43
C THR A 98 1.71 -12.34 6.04
N HIS A 99 2.11 -11.07 5.94
CA HIS A 99 2.08 -10.26 4.71
C HIS A 99 0.68 -9.99 4.15
N LEU A 100 -0.38 -10.23 4.94
CA LEU A 100 -1.77 -9.94 4.59
C LEU A 100 -2.32 -8.86 5.52
N THR A 101 -3.31 -8.11 5.04
CA THR A 101 -4.10 -7.21 5.89
C THR A 101 -4.91 -8.01 6.91
N ALA A 102 -4.86 -7.61 8.16
CA ALA A 102 -5.69 -8.15 9.23
C ALA A 102 -6.60 -7.07 9.82
N GLU A 103 -7.80 -7.50 10.17
CA GLU A 103 -8.81 -6.67 10.80
C GLU A 103 -9.68 -7.51 11.73
N LYS A 104 -10.10 -6.91 12.84
CA LYS A 104 -11.12 -7.44 13.74
C LYS A 104 -12.27 -6.44 13.75
N HIS A 105 -13.48 -6.91 13.50
CA HIS A 105 -14.66 -6.05 13.45
C HIS A 105 -15.37 -6.08 14.81
N ASP A 106 -15.42 -4.93 15.47
CA ASP A 106 -16.12 -4.72 16.72
C ASP A 106 -17.34 -3.79 16.47
N SER A 107 -18.45 -4.08 17.12
CA SER A 107 -19.69 -3.30 17.00
C SER A 107 -19.57 -1.98 17.75
N PHE A 108 -20.14 -0.89 17.22
CA PHE A 108 -20.31 0.35 18.01
C PHE A 108 -21.36 0.21 19.12
N LEU A 109 -22.30 -0.74 18.97
CA LEU A 109 -23.41 -0.90 19.89
C LEU A 109 -22.99 -1.71 21.11
N GLU A 110 -23.17 -1.10 22.28
CA GLU A 110 -23.11 -1.78 23.58
C GLU A 110 -24.51 -1.82 24.22
N PRO A 111 -24.89 -2.96 24.83
CA PRO A 111 -26.18 -3.08 25.51
C PRO A 111 -26.18 -2.28 26.80
N GLY A 112 -27.15 -1.36 26.94
CA GLY A 112 -27.44 -0.66 28.18
C GLY A 112 -28.12 -1.59 29.19
N GLY A 113 -27.85 -1.39 30.48
CA GLY A 113 -28.43 -2.21 31.56
C GLY A 113 -29.95 -2.10 31.70
N ASP A 114 -30.59 -1.15 31.03
CA ASP A 114 -32.03 -0.90 30.97
C ASP A 114 -32.71 -1.51 29.74
N GLY A 115 -31.97 -2.24 28.90
CA GLY A 115 -32.47 -2.80 27.63
C GLY A 115 -32.41 -1.82 26.45
N SER A 116 -31.82 -0.63 26.63
CA SER A 116 -31.44 0.27 25.53
C SER A 116 -30.09 -0.16 24.92
N SER A 117 -29.68 0.48 23.82
CA SER A 117 -28.34 0.32 23.24
C SER A 117 -27.67 1.68 23.11
N ILE A 118 -26.41 1.77 23.48
CA ILE A 118 -25.61 2.99 23.35
C ILE A 118 -24.53 2.74 22.30
N ALA A 119 -24.38 3.68 21.37
CA ALA A 119 -23.25 3.65 20.44
C ALA A 119 -22.02 4.26 21.13
N GLU A 120 -21.07 3.41 21.51
CA GLU A 120 -19.84 3.80 22.21
C GLU A 120 -18.61 3.55 21.34
N PHE A 121 -17.66 4.48 21.41
CA PHE A 121 -16.34 4.32 20.83
C PHE A 121 -15.35 5.09 21.71
N ALA A 122 -14.73 4.39 22.64
CA ALA A 122 -13.88 5.00 23.67
C ALA A 122 -12.51 5.40 23.10
N GLY A 123 -11.93 6.52 23.54
CA GLY A 123 -10.61 6.99 23.11
C GLY A 123 -9.48 6.03 23.48
N LYS A 124 -9.68 5.19 24.51
CA LYS A 124 -8.77 4.07 24.83
C LYS A 124 -8.57 3.13 23.64
N THR A 125 -9.58 2.92 22.80
CA THR A 125 -9.45 2.07 21.60
C THR A 125 -8.55 2.68 20.53
N LEU A 126 -8.33 4.00 20.55
CA LEU A 126 -7.38 4.68 19.66
C LEU A 126 -5.95 4.60 20.21
N THR A 127 -5.76 4.73 21.52
CA THR A 127 -4.43 4.74 22.13
C THR A 127 -3.88 3.34 22.41
N GLN A 128 -4.73 2.42 22.86
CA GLN A 128 -4.37 1.03 23.16
C GLN A 128 -5.57 0.08 23.04
N GLY A 129 -5.69 -0.59 21.91
CA GLY A 129 -6.61 -1.70 21.68
C GLY A 129 -5.99 -3.07 21.96
N GLU A 130 -6.82 -4.10 22.14
CA GLU A 130 -6.41 -5.51 22.24
C GLU A 130 -7.15 -6.33 21.16
N PRO A 131 -6.49 -6.68 20.04
CA PRO A 131 -7.13 -7.34 18.91
C PRO A 131 -7.40 -8.85 19.09
N ASP A 132 -7.23 -9.41 20.30
CA ASP A 132 -7.25 -10.87 20.55
C ASP A 132 -6.41 -11.67 19.52
N ALA A 133 -5.16 -11.25 19.38
CA ALA A 133 -4.27 -11.63 18.30
C ALA A 133 -3.35 -12.82 18.63
N SER A 134 -3.83 -13.75 19.46
CA SER A 134 -3.03 -14.89 19.96
C SER A 134 -2.56 -15.85 18.85
N SER A 135 -3.33 -15.93 17.75
CA SER A 135 -3.08 -16.86 16.64
C SER A 135 -2.14 -16.33 15.56
N PHE A 136 -1.74 -15.05 15.59
CA PHE A 136 -0.81 -14.53 14.59
C PHE A 136 0.59 -15.10 14.78
N PRO A 137 1.28 -15.46 13.67
CA PRO A 137 2.64 -15.95 13.73
C PRO A 137 3.55 -14.89 14.33
N SER A 138 4.35 -15.31 15.30
CA SER A 138 5.30 -14.43 15.98
C SER A 138 6.75 -14.66 15.54
N GLY A 139 7.01 -15.63 14.68
CA GLY A 139 8.39 -16.00 14.30
C GLY A 139 9.28 -16.40 15.50
N GLY A 140 8.67 -16.84 16.61
CA GLY A 140 9.37 -17.15 17.87
C GLY A 140 9.61 -15.95 18.78
N LEU A 141 9.11 -14.75 18.46
CA LEU A 141 9.27 -13.53 19.26
C LEU A 141 8.47 -13.53 20.58
N ARG A 142 7.53 -14.46 20.76
CA ARG A 142 6.72 -14.58 21.99
C ARG A 142 6.34 -16.02 22.27
N ASN A 143 6.20 -16.37 23.55
CA ASN A 143 5.63 -17.65 23.98
C ASN A 143 4.10 -17.63 23.84
N THR A 144 3.49 -18.80 23.63
CA THR A 144 2.03 -18.92 23.41
C THR A 144 1.19 -18.41 24.60
N PHE A 145 1.71 -18.46 25.83
CA PHE A 145 1.04 -17.94 27.03
C PHE A 145 1.17 -16.42 27.20
N GLU A 146 2.09 -15.78 26.46
CA GLU A 146 2.33 -14.32 26.39
C GLU A 146 1.78 -13.73 25.08
N ALA A 147 0.90 -14.45 24.38
CA ALA A 147 0.42 -14.09 23.04
C ALA A 147 -0.52 -12.87 22.98
N ARG A 148 -0.62 -12.10 24.07
CA ARG A 148 -1.29 -10.80 24.06
C ARG A 148 -0.51 -9.83 23.19
N GLY A 149 -1.24 -9.01 22.44
CA GLY A 149 -0.67 -7.92 21.67
C GLY A 149 -1.59 -6.72 21.75
N TYR A 150 -1.03 -5.55 21.46
CA TYR A 150 -1.72 -4.28 21.55
C TYR A 150 -1.71 -3.57 20.22
N THR A 151 -2.82 -2.91 19.90
CA THR A 151 -2.93 -2.01 18.76
C THR A 151 -2.88 -0.56 19.21
N GLY A 152 -2.26 0.29 18.40
CA GLY A 152 -2.28 1.75 18.59
C GLY A 152 -2.56 2.43 17.27
N TRP A 153 -3.45 3.43 17.26
CA TRP A 153 -3.76 4.20 16.06
C TRP A 153 -2.52 4.96 15.57
N ASP A 154 -2.18 4.75 14.30
CA ASP A 154 -1.24 5.62 13.61
C ASP A 154 -1.99 6.83 13.05
N ALA A 155 -1.98 7.94 13.79
CA ALA A 155 -2.63 9.18 13.38
C ALA A 155 -2.10 9.77 12.07
N THR A 156 -0.88 9.40 11.64
CA THR A 156 -0.31 9.88 10.37
C THR A 156 -0.97 9.24 9.15
N SER A 157 -1.72 8.15 9.34
CA SER A 157 -2.58 7.52 8.35
C SER A 157 -4.05 7.69 8.73
N PRO A 158 -4.86 8.35 7.89
CA PRO A 158 -6.21 8.70 8.27
C PRO A 158 -7.13 7.47 8.37
N ALA A 159 -8.04 7.49 9.34
CA ALA A 159 -9.13 6.52 9.39
C ALA A 159 -10.03 6.68 8.14
N TYR A 160 -10.59 5.57 7.68
CA TYR A 160 -11.43 5.54 6.48
C TYR A 160 -12.64 4.63 6.69
N ILE A 161 -13.63 4.74 5.80
CA ILE A 161 -14.78 3.85 5.78
C ILE A 161 -14.69 2.94 4.58
N LEU A 162 -14.72 1.64 4.85
CA LEU A 162 -14.81 0.64 3.81
C LEU A 162 -16.30 0.33 3.56
N GLU A 163 -16.78 0.71 2.38
CA GLU A 163 -18.15 0.40 1.96
C GLU A 163 -18.30 -1.10 1.68
N ASN A 164 -19.38 -1.72 2.13
CA ASN A 164 -19.71 -3.09 1.74
C ASN A 164 -21.19 -3.23 1.40
N PRO A 165 -21.56 -4.04 0.38
CA PRO A 165 -22.94 -4.41 0.14
C PRO A 165 -23.69 -4.87 1.40
N ASN A 166 -22.97 -5.44 2.38
CA ASN A 166 -23.53 -5.96 3.62
C ASN A 166 -23.37 -5.04 4.84
N GLY A 167 -22.79 -3.85 4.69
CA GLY A 167 -22.62 -2.89 5.79
C GLY A 167 -21.25 -2.20 5.79
N ASN A 168 -21.22 -0.93 6.20
CA ASN A 168 -19.99 -0.15 6.21
C ASN A 168 -19.21 -0.36 7.52
N THR A 169 -17.89 -0.30 7.43
CA THR A 169 -16.98 -0.46 8.57
C THR A 169 -16.02 0.73 8.66
N LEU A 170 -15.86 1.29 9.86
CA LEU A 170 -14.80 2.27 10.15
C LEU A 170 -13.47 1.53 10.32
N CYS A 171 -12.53 1.78 9.42
CA CYS A 171 -11.19 1.19 9.44
C CYS A 171 -10.20 2.19 10.02
N ILE A 172 -9.48 1.77 11.07
CA ILE A 172 -8.51 2.59 11.80
C ILE A 172 -7.12 1.98 11.56
N PRO A 173 -6.22 2.66 10.83
CA PRO A 173 -4.86 2.16 10.62
C PRO A 173 -4.10 2.07 11.95
N THR A 174 -3.57 0.90 12.28
CA THR A 174 -2.91 0.67 13.57
C THR A 174 -1.55 0.01 13.41
N VAL A 175 -0.69 0.26 14.39
CA VAL A 175 0.48 -0.58 14.66
C VAL A 175 0.07 -1.76 15.54
N PHE A 176 0.75 -2.89 15.41
CA PHE A 176 0.55 -4.07 16.25
C PHE A 176 1.85 -4.53 16.92
N ILE A 177 1.85 -4.47 18.25
CA ILE A 177 3.01 -4.74 19.10
C ILE A 177 2.72 -5.84 20.13
N SER A 178 3.74 -6.54 20.58
CA SER A 178 3.64 -7.49 21.68
C SER A 178 3.48 -6.79 23.04
N MET A 179 3.18 -7.56 24.09
CA MET A 179 3.21 -7.05 25.47
C MET A 179 4.60 -6.54 25.90
N THR A 180 5.67 -7.12 25.36
CA THR A 180 7.07 -6.78 25.65
C THR A 180 7.63 -5.68 24.74
N GLY A 181 6.86 -5.21 23.75
CA GLY A 181 7.20 -4.08 22.89
C GLY A 181 7.89 -4.44 21.56
N GLU A 182 8.00 -5.73 21.24
CA GLU A 182 8.42 -6.19 19.91
C GLU A 182 7.35 -5.85 18.86
N ALA A 183 7.81 -5.55 17.65
CA ALA A 183 6.95 -5.34 16.50
C ALA A 183 6.41 -6.68 15.99
N LEU A 184 5.08 -6.80 15.91
CA LEU A 184 4.40 -7.97 15.36
C LEU A 184 3.76 -7.66 13.99
N ASP A 185 4.11 -6.51 13.41
CA ASP A 185 3.64 -6.02 12.12
C ASP A 185 4.77 -5.46 11.25
N HIS A 186 4.41 -5.09 10.04
CA HIS A 186 5.30 -4.38 9.11
C HIS A 186 5.31 -2.87 9.29
N LYS A 187 4.28 -2.31 9.94
CA LYS A 187 4.14 -0.86 10.09
C LYS A 187 5.05 -0.29 11.18
N THR A 188 5.18 -0.97 12.32
CA THR A 188 6.09 -0.52 13.39
C THR A 188 7.55 -0.44 12.92
N PRO A 189 8.13 -1.45 12.22
CA PRO A 189 9.48 -1.35 11.68
C PRO A 189 9.63 -0.22 10.66
N LEU A 190 8.63 0.02 9.80
CA LEU A 190 8.64 1.13 8.84
C LEU A 190 8.74 2.48 9.56
N LEU A 191 7.87 2.74 10.53
CA LEU A 191 7.87 3.99 11.31
C LEU A 191 9.18 4.19 12.08
N ARG A 192 9.70 3.13 12.73
CA ARG A 192 11.00 3.18 13.43
C ARG A 192 12.16 3.45 12.47
N SER A 193 12.13 2.89 11.25
CA SER A 193 13.15 3.13 10.23
C SER A 193 13.14 4.58 9.74
N GLN A 194 11.96 5.19 9.59
CA GLN A 194 11.81 6.59 9.23
C GLN A 194 12.35 7.51 10.33
N GLN A 195 12.04 7.26 11.59
CA GLN A 195 12.59 8.03 12.72
C GLN A 195 14.12 7.94 12.79
N ALA A 196 14.67 6.75 12.58
CA ALA A 196 16.12 6.55 12.56
C ALA A 196 16.77 7.32 11.40
N MET A 197 16.17 7.28 10.21
CA MET A 197 16.62 8.02 9.03
C MET A 197 16.56 9.54 9.26
N ALA A 198 15.43 10.05 9.75
CA ALA A 198 15.22 11.47 10.03
C ALA A 198 16.33 12.04 10.94
N LYS A 199 16.62 11.36 12.06
CA LYS A 199 17.68 11.75 12.99
C LYS A 199 19.06 11.85 12.32
N GLN A 200 19.38 10.94 11.40
CA GLN A 200 20.66 10.99 10.69
C GLN A 200 20.68 12.07 9.60
N ALA A 201 19.56 12.28 8.92
CA ALA A 201 19.41 13.31 7.90
C ALA A 201 19.52 14.71 8.52
N GLU A 202 18.85 14.97 9.65
CA GLU A 202 18.98 16.20 10.42
C GLU A 202 20.43 16.49 10.83
N ARG A 203 21.17 15.47 11.28
CA ARG A 203 22.60 15.62 11.61
C ARG A 203 23.40 16.09 10.39
N VAL A 204 23.11 15.55 9.20
CA VAL A 204 23.80 15.94 7.97
C VAL A 204 23.38 17.35 7.53
N LEU A 205 22.09 17.68 7.60
CA LEU A 205 21.59 19.02 7.26
C LEU A 205 22.21 20.11 8.14
N ARG A 206 22.41 19.85 9.45
CA ARG A 206 23.13 20.79 10.33
C ARG A 206 24.57 21.08 9.87
N LEU A 207 25.25 20.13 9.21
CA LEU A 207 26.58 20.38 8.64
C LEU A 207 26.54 21.32 7.43
N PHE A 208 25.39 21.42 6.77
CA PHE A 208 25.14 22.35 5.67
C PHE A 208 24.57 23.70 6.12
N GLY A 209 24.50 23.96 7.44
CA GLY A 209 24.10 25.25 8.01
C GLY A 209 22.60 25.37 8.32
N HIS A 210 21.84 24.28 8.25
CA HIS A 210 20.42 24.28 8.66
C HIS A 210 20.34 24.21 10.19
N GLU A 211 19.90 25.28 10.87
CA GLU A 211 19.88 25.36 12.34
C GLU A 211 18.81 24.46 12.98
N ASP A 212 17.57 24.53 12.46
CA ASP A 212 16.41 23.77 12.95
C ASP A 212 15.62 23.15 11.77
N PRO A 213 16.21 22.17 11.04
CA PRO A 213 15.56 21.57 9.90
C PRO A 213 14.36 20.72 10.32
N ASP A 214 13.28 20.78 9.53
CA ASP A 214 12.13 19.89 9.73
C ASP A 214 12.55 18.42 9.57
N ALA A 215 11.85 17.52 10.27
CA ALA A 215 12.09 16.10 10.18
C ALA A 215 12.01 15.59 8.73
N VAL A 216 13.10 15.01 8.24
CA VAL A 216 13.16 14.41 6.90
C VAL A 216 12.35 13.12 6.88
N VAL A 217 11.42 13.02 5.93
CA VAL A 217 10.60 11.83 5.70
C VAL A 217 10.97 11.17 4.38
N SER A 218 10.60 9.90 4.24
CA SER A 218 10.66 9.21 2.96
C SER A 218 9.32 9.31 2.23
N PHE A 219 9.38 9.40 0.91
CA PHE A 219 8.24 9.28 0.00
C PHE A 219 8.38 8.01 -0.83
N ALA A 220 7.25 7.42 -1.19
CA ALA A 220 7.20 6.25 -2.05
C ALA A 220 6.06 6.36 -3.07
N GLY A 221 6.33 5.97 -4.31
CA GLY A 221 5.34 5.73 -5.37
C GLY A 221 5.48 4.30 -5.86
N ALA A 222 4.51 3.45 -5.53
CA ALA A 222 4.54 2.03 -5.84
C ALA A 222 3.74 1.73 -7.12
N GLU A 223 4.40 1.23 -8.14
CA GLU A 223 3.76 0.77 -9.39
C GLU A 223 3.30 -0.67 -9.18
N GLN A 224 2.01 -0.97 -9.32
CA GLN A 224 1.46 -2.30 -9.08
C GLN A 224 1.06 -2.98 -10.38
N GLU A 225 1.84 -3.99 -10.77
CA GLU A 225 1.49 -4.88 -11.87
C GLU A 225 0.62 -6.05 -11.39
N TYR A 226 -0.28 -6.54 -12.23
CA TYR A 226 -1.15 -7.66 -11.91
C TYR A 226 -1.68 -8.34 -13.17
N PHE A 227 -2.17 -9.58 -13.02
CA PHE A 227 -2.90 -10.26 -14.08
C PHE A 227 -4.40 -10.27 -13.81
N LEU A 228 -5.21 -10.14 -14.85
CA LEU A 228 -6.64 -10.44 -14.80
C LEU A 228 -6.95 -11.66 -15.66
N ILE A 229 -7.66 -12.61 -15.08
CA ILE A 229 -8.22 -13.75 -15.82
C ILE A 229 -9.71 -13.88 -15.56
N ASP A 230 -10.44 -14.53 -16.46
CA ASP A 230 -11.85 -14.82 -16.21
C ASP A 230 -11.99 -15.76 -15.01
N ARG A 231 -12.90 -15.44 -14.09
CA ARG A 231 -13.11 -16.19 -12.84
C ARG A 231 -13.50 -17.64 -13.11
N SER A 232 -14.20 -17.91 -14.22
CA SER A 232 -14.58 -19.28 -14.60
C SER A 232 -13.35 -20.14 -14.94
N PHE A 233 -12.34 -19.55 -15.57
CA PHE A 233 -11.07 -20.24 -15.83
C PHE A 233 -10.25 -20.43 -14.56
N PHE A 234 -10.20 -19.42 -13.69
CA PHE A 234 -9.53 -19.51 -12.39
C PHE A 234 -10.09 -20.66 -11.54
N LEU A 235 -11.41 -20.69 -11.33
CA LEU A 235 -12.08 -21.72 -10.54
C LEU A 235 -11.93 -23.14 -11.14
N SER A 236 -11.70 -23.24 -12.45
CA SER A 236 -11.46 -24.52 -13.12
C SER A 236 -10.04 -25.06 -12.94
N ARG A 237 -9.14 -24.30 -12.29
CA ARG A 237 -7.71 -24.58 -12.15
C ARG A 237 -7.31 -24.68 -10.67
N PRO A 238 -7.31 -25.90 -10.10
CA PRO A 238 -6.91 -26.11 -8.70
C PRO A 238 -5.50 -25.63 -8.35
N ASP A 239 -4.58 -25.60 -9.32
CA ASP A 239 -3.24 -25.08 -9.12
C ASP A 239 -3.22 -23.55 -8.96
N LEU A 240 -4.00 -22.82 -9.77
CA LEU A 240 -4.17 -21.37 -9.57
C LEU A 240 -4.84 -21.05 -8.22
N LEU A 241 -5.84 -21.83 -7.81
CA LEU A 241 -6.53 -21.63 -6.52
C LEU A 241 -5.61 -21.82 -5.32
N ASN A 242 -4.77 -22.86 -5.34
CA ASN A 242 -3.96 -23.24 -4.19
C ASN A 242 -2.57 -22.59 -4.17
N ALA A 243 -1.98 -22.35 -5.35
CA ALA A 243 -0.62 -21.84 -5.47
C ALA A 243 -0.54 -20.40 -6.00
N GLY A 244 -1.65 -19.82 -6.47
CA GLY A 244 -1.65 -18.49 -7.11
C GLY A 244 -0.94 -18.45 -8.47
N ARG A 245 -0.43 -19.58 -8.95
CA ARG A 245 0.26 -19.75 -10.22
C ARG A 245 -0.08 -21.08 -10.87
N THR A 246 0.15 -21.15 -12.16
CA THR A 246 0.11 -22.42 -12.88
C THR A 246 1.33 -23.29 -12.50
N LEU A 247 1.07 -24.56 -12.20
CA LEU A 247 2.10 -25.57 -11.93
C LEU A 247 2.42 -26.41 -13.17
N PHE A 248 1.48 -26.45 -14.11
CA PHE A 248 1.61 -27.11 -15.41
C PHE A 248 0.75 -26.39 -16.44
N GLY A 249 1.09 -26.55 -17.72
CA GLY A 249 0.32 -25.99 -18.82
C GLY A 249 1.11 -26.00 -20.11
N ALA A 250 0.44 -26.27 -21.22
CA ALA A 250 1.03 -26.04 -22.54
C ALA A 250 1.09 -24.53 -22.81
N ARG A 251 2.10 -24.09 -23.55
CA ARG A 251 2.19 -22.70 -24.01
C ARG A 251 0.94 -22.32 -24.82
N ALA A 252 0.51 -21.08 -24.66
CA ALA A 252 -0.62 -20.56 -25.43
C ALA A 252 -0.27 -20.53 -26.93
N PRO A 253 -1.21 -20.86 -27.83
CA PRO A 253 -0.98 -20.73 -29.29
C PRO A 253 -0.71 -19.29 -29.75
N LYS A 254 -1.20 -18.31 -28.99
CA LYS A 254 -0.84 -16.90 -29.08
C LYS A 254 -0.18 -16.53 -27.75
N GLY A 255 1.12 -16.31 -27.77
CA GLY A 255 1.93 -16.00 -26.60
C GLY A 255 2.14 -14.50 -26.44
N GLN A 256 3.32 -14.15 -25.96
CA GLN A 256 3.84 -12.80 -25.94
C GLN A 256 4.77 -12.67 -27.15
N GLU A 257 4.21 -12.31 -28.30
CA GLU A 257 4.98 -12.02 -29.51
C GLU A 257 5.10 -10.50 -29.71
N PHE A 258 6.29 -10.03 -30.10
CA PHE A 258 6.61 -8.62 -30.44
C PHE A 258 6.24 -7.56 -29.39
N ASP A 259 5.93 -7.98 -28.16
CA ASP A 259 5.50 -7.11 -27.07
C ASP A 259 4.26 -6.25 -27.42
N ASP A 260 3.43 -6.73 -28.37
CA ASP A 260 2.27 -6.03 -28.94
C ASP A 260 1.19 -5.64 -27.90
N HIS A 261 1.19 -6.28 -26.73
CA HIS A 261 0.24 -5.99 -25.65
C HIS A 261 0.62 -4.70 -24.91
N TYR A 262 1.92 -4.36 -24.85
CA TYR A 262 2.42 -3.20 -24.13
C TYR A 262 1.89 -1.90 -24.74
N PHE A 263 1.19 -1.11 -23.93
CA PHE A 263 0.43 0.07 -24.38
C PHE A 263 -0.57 -0.17 -25.53
N GLY A 264 -0.98 -1.43 -25.75
CA GLY A 264 -2.03 -1.78 -26.70
C GLY A 264 -3.42 -1.29 -26.25
N ALA A 265 -4.42 -1.47 -27.11
CA ALA A 265 -5.80 -1.13 -26.76
C ALA A 265 -6.30 -2.00 -25.59
N ILE A 266 -6.83 -1.36 -24.54
CA ILE A 266 -7.38 -2.06 -23.37
C ILE A 266 -8.77 -2.63 -23.74
N PRO A 267 -9.02 -3.94 -23.56
CA PRO A 267 -10.34 -4.53 -23.82
C PRO A 267 -11.43 -3.84 -23.00
N GLU A 268 -12.62 -3.60 -23.59
CA GLU A 268 -13.70 -2.83 -22.95
C GLU A 268 -14.12 -3.38 -21.57
N ARG A 269 -14.14 -4.71 -21.42
CA ARG A 269 -14.44 -5.37 -20.13
C ARG A 269 -13.38 -5.07 -19.06
N VAL A 270 -12.11 -4.99 -19.45
CA VAL A 270 -11.02 -4.66 -18.52
C VAL A 270 -11.04 -3.17 -18.20
N LEU A 271 -11.26 -2.31 -19.20
CA LEU A 271 -11.39 -0.87 -18.98
C LEU A 271 -12.54 -0.55 -18.00
N ALA A 272 -13.65 -1.27 -18.12
CA ALA A 272 -14.77 -1.19 -17.18
C ALA A 272 -14.33 -1.51 -15.72
N TYR A 273 -13.57 -2.59 -15.53
CA TYR A 273 -13.00 -2.94 -14.23
C TYR A 273 -12.03 -1.88 -13.70
N MET A 274 -11.15 -1.35 -14.55
CA MET A 274 -10.17 -0.34 -14.16
C MET A 274 -10.84 0.96 -13.70
N LEU A 275 -11.88 1.41 -14.41
CA LEU A 275 -12.66 2.60 -14.05
C LEU A 275 -13.39 2.45 -12.71
N ASP A 276 -14.00 1.29 -12.47
CA ASP A 276 -14.65 0.99 -11.20
C ASP A 276 -13.63 0.92 -10.06
N SER A 277 -12.49 0.26 -10.30
CA SER A 277 -11.38 0.21 -9.34
C SER A 277 -10.89 1.61 -8.97
N GLU A 278 -10.61 2.46 -9.95
CA GLU A 278 -10.19 3.85 -9.73
C GLU A 278 -11.21 4.65 -8.93
N ASN A 279 -12.51 4.52 -9.22
CA ASN A 279 -13.55 5.21 -8.47
C ASN A 279 -13.54 4.81 -6.99
N GLU A 280 -13.41 3.51 -6.69
CA GLU A 280 -13.32 3.04 -5.31
C GLU A 280 -12.02 3.51 -4.62
N LEU A 281 -10.89 3.53 -5.34
CA LEU A 281 -9.63 4.06 -4.83
C LEU A 281 -9.75 5.56 -4.53
N PHE A 282 -10.39 6.34 -5.39
CA PHE A 282 -10.62 7.77 -5.16
C PHE A 282 -11.50 8.02 -3.94
N LYS A 283 -12.55 7.23 -3.71
CA LYS A 283 -13.36 7.33 -2.48
C LYS A 283 -12.52 7.19 -1.21
N LEU A 284 -11.52 6.31 -1.26
CA LEU A 284 -10.57 6.02 -0.19
C LEU A 284 -9.37 6.98 -0.16
N GLY A 285 -9.35 8.02 -1.00
CA GLY A 285 -8.29 9.03 -1.04
C GLY A 285 -7.00 8.55 -1.71
N ILE A 286 -6.99 7.38 -2.34
CA ILE A 286 -5.82 6.84 -3.04
C ILE A 286 -5.70 7.54 -4.41
N PRO A 287 -4.60 8.26 -4.69
CA PRO A 287 -4.46 9.09 -5.89
C PRO A 287 -4.00 8.27 -7.11
N ALA A 288 -4.82 7.31 -7.55
CA ALA A 288 -4.57 6.54 -8.78
C ALA A 288 -4.33 7.48 -9.98
N LYS A 289 -3.23 7.27 -10.73
CA LYS A 289 -2.77 8.21 -11.75
C LYS A 289 -2.65 7.60 -13.14
N THR A 290 -1.93 6.48 -13.25
CA THR A 290 -1.67 5.79 -14.52
C THR A 290 -2.26 4.40 -14.49
N ARG A 291 -2.73 3.95 -15.65
CA ARG A 291 -3.15 2.58 -15.93
C ARG A 291 -2.80 2.22 -17.37
N HIS A 292 -2.35 0.99 -17.61
CA HIS A 292 -2.11 0.50 -18.96
C HIS A 292 -2.04 -1.03 -19.01
N ASN A 293 -2.05 -1.56 -20.23
CA ASN A 293 -1.59 -2.90 -20.49
C ASN A 293 -0.08 -2.99 -20.24
N GLU A 294 0.32 -4.11 -19.66
CA GLU A 294 1.73 -4.47 -19.51
C GLU A 294 2.22 -5.33 -20.69
N VAL A 295 3.42 -5.89 -20.60
CA VAL A 295 4.01 -6.65 -21.71
C VAL A 295 3.31 -8.00 -21.94
N ALA A 296 2.93 -8.74 -20.89
CA ALA A 296 2.32 -10.06 -21.07
C ALA A 296 0.78 -10.00 -21.29
N PRO A 297 0.19 -10.95 -22.06
CA PRO A 297 -1.25 -11.00 -22.27
C PRO A 297 -2.04 -11.09 -20.96
N GLY A 298 -2.97 -10.15 -20.75
CA GLY A 298 -3.77 -10.08 -19.53
C GLY A 298 -3.01 -9.55 -18.31
N GLN A 299 -1.81 -9.01 -18.50
CA GLN A 299 -1.07 -8.23 -17.51
C GLN A 299 -1.42 -6.75 -17.66
N PHE A 300 -1.50 -6.06 -16.53
CA PHE A 300 -1.82 -4.64 -16.44
C PHE A 300 -1.02 -4.00 -15.31
N GLU A 301 -0.89 -2.68 -15.36
CA GLU A 301 -0.31 -1.88 -14.28
C GLU A 301 -1.30 -0.79 -13.83
N LEU A 302 -1.28 -0.49 -12.53
CA LEU A 302 -1.83 0.74 -11.98
C LEU A 302 -0.79 1.39 -11.05
N ALA A 303 -0.51 2.68 -11.26
CA ALA A 303 0.36 3.46 -10.39
C ALA A 303 -0.38 4.68 -9.79
N PRO A 304 -0.37 4.84 -8.45
CA PRO A 304 -0.79 6.05 -7.79
C PRO A 304 0.32 7.11 -7.81
N MET A 305 -0.06 8.37 -7.54
CA MET A 305 0.92 9.40 -7.20
C MET A 305 1.74 9.00 -5.96
N PHE A 306 2.98 9.46 -5.88
CA PHE A 306 3.80 9.23 -4.70
C PHE A 306 3.22 9.95 -3.47
N GLU A 307 3.40 9.33 -2.30
CA GLU A 307 2.95 9.86 -1.01
C GLU A 307 4.05 9.65 0.04
N ARG A 308 3.85 10.17 1.26
CA ARG A 308 4.74 9.81 2.39
C ARG A 308 4.75 8.29 2.51
N ALA A 309 5.93 7.68 2.65
CA ALA A 309 6.09 6.24 2.46
C ALA A 309 5.22 5.38 3.40
N ASN A 310 4.91 5.88 4.60
CA ASN A 310 3.96 5.23 5.52
C ASN A 310 2.52 5.18 4.94
N VAL A 311 2.02 6.31 4.45
CA VAL A 311 0.71 6.40 3.80
C VAL A 311 0.69 5.61 2.49
N ALA A 312 1.75 5.72 1.68
CA ALA A 312 1.90 4.97 0.45
C ALA A 312 1.86 3.45 0.69
N ALA A 313 2.47 2.96 1.78
CA ALA A 313 2.44 1.55 2.15
C ALA A 313 1.02 1.08 2.54
N ASP A 314 0.29 1.88 3.32
CA ASP A 314 -1.11 1.60 3.66
C ASP A 314 -2.01 1.61 2.41
N HIS A 315 -1.90 2.66 1.59
CA HIS A 315 -2.64 2.79 0.35
C HIS A 315 -2.33 1.67 -0.62
N GLN A 316 -1.09 1.18 -0.69
CA GLN A 316 -0.71 0.04 -1.51
C GLN A 316 -1.47 -1.23 -1.10
N GLN A 317 -1.55 -1.52 0.20
CA GLN A 317 -2.26 -2.70 0.70
C GLN A 317 -3.77 -2.58 0.45
N LEU A 318 -4.34 -1.41 0.75
CA LEU A 318 -5.76 -1.13 0.51
C LEU A 318 -6.10 -1.20 -0.99
N MET A 319 -5.23 -0.70 -1.85
CA MET A 319 -5.36 -0.79 -3.31
C MET A 319 -5.39 -2.24 -3.77
N MET A 320 -4.49 -3.09 -3.28
CA MET A 320 -4.48 -4.51 -3.62
C MET A 320 -5.78 -5.23 -3.20
N VAL A 321 -6.33 -4.90 -2.01
CA VAL A 321 -7.63 -5.41 -1.56
C VAL A 321 -8.75 -4.95 -2.50
N MET A 322 -8.77 -3.68 -2.87
CA MET A 322 -9.80 -3.13 -3.76
C MET A 322 -9.72 -3.71 -5.17
N LEU A 323 -8.53 -3.87 -5.74
CA LEU A 323 -8.35 -4.47 -7.06
C LEU A 323 -8.88 -5.90 -7.13
N LYS A 324 -8.67 -6.72 -6.09
CA LYS A 324 -9.26 -8.06 -6.00
C LYS A 324 -10.78 -8.01 -5.90
N ARG A 325 -11.27 -7.20 -4.95
CA ARG A 325 -12.70 -7.08 -4.66
C ARG A 325 -13.49 -6.60 -5.87
N VAL A 326 -12.97 -5.63 -6.62
CA VAL A 326 -13.60 -5.12 -7.83
C VAL A 326 -13.49 -6.16 -8.95
N ALA A 327 -12.39 -6.92 -9.07
CA ALA A 327 -12.25 -7.93 -10.12
C ALA A 327 -13.36 -8.97 -10.00
N GLU A 328 -13.66 -9.41 -8.77
CA GLU A 328 -14.75 -10.32 -8.48
C GLU A 328 -16.11 -9.80 -8.94
N LYS A 329 -16.41 -8.50 -8.75
CA LYS A 329 -17.65 -7.86 -9.23
C LYS A 329 -17.78 -7.91 -10.75
N HIS A 330 -16.66 -7.89 -11.47
CA HIS A 330 -16.62 -7.96 -12.93
C HIS A 330 -16.45 -9.38 -13.48
N GLY A 331 -16.60 -10.41 -12.63
CA GLY A 331 -16.45 -11.82 -13.02
C GLY A 331 -15.02 -12.19 -13.41
N MET A 332 -14.04 -11.43 -12.92
CA MET A 332 -12.61 -11.63 -13.14
C MET A 332 -11.93 -12.01 -11.82
N GLU A 333 -10.73 -12.56 -11.93
CA GLU A 333 -9.84 -12.82 -10.82
C GLU A 333 -8.56 -11.98 -11.01
N CYS A 334 -8.15 -11.26 -9.96
CA CYS A 334 -6.92 -10.47 -9.96
C CYS A 334 -5.79 -11.24 -9.27
N LEU A 335 -4.72 -11.52 -10.02
CA LEU A 335 -3.57 -12.29 -9.56
C LEU A 335 -2.37 -11.35 -9.32
N PHE A 336 -1.81 -11.41 -8.10
CA PHE A 336 -0.59 -10.68 -7.72
C PHE A 336 0.66 -11.55 -7.60
N HIS A 337 0.54 -12.85 -7.85
CA HIS A 337 1.70 -13.73 -7.82
C HIS A 337 2.72 -13.24 -8.86
N GLU A 338 3.99 -13.11 -8.49
CA GLU A 338 5.06 -12.47 -9.28
C GLU A 338 5.34 -13.21 -10.60
N LYS A 339 5.04 -14.51 -10.64
CA LYS A 339 5.09 -15.35 -11.85
C LYS A 339 3.88 -16.29 -11.98
N PRO A 340 2.69 -15.80 -12.38
CA PRO A 340 1.48 -16.62 -12.38
C PRO A 340 1.47 -17.62 -13.56
N PHE A 341 2.09 -17.27 -14.68
CA PHE A 341 2.22 -18.10 -15.88
C PHE A 341 3.68 -18.25 -16.28
N GLU A 342 4.06 -19.48 -16.63
CA GLU A 342 5.41 -19.77 -17.09
C GLU A 342 5.63 -19.34 -18.55
N GLY A 343 6.80 -18.79 -18.85
CA GLY A 343 7.22 -18.46 -20.22
C GLY A 343 6.77 -17.10 -20.77
N ILE A 344 6.14 -16.25 -19.95
CA ILE A 344 5.77 -14.85 -20.27
C ILE A 344 6.28 -13.90 -19.17
N ASN A 345 6.19 -12.57 -19.33
CA ASN A 345 6.59 -11.62 -18.29
C ASN A 345 5.90 -11.91 -16.94
N GLY A 346 6.62 -11.61 -15.85
CA GLY A 346 6.07 -11.70 -14.49
C GLY A 346 5.62 -10.33 -14.00
N SER A 347 4.90 -10.29 -12.88
CA SER A 347 4.42 -9.05 -12.27
C SER A 347 5.40 -8.47 -11.26
N GLY A 348 5.86 -7.25 -11.52
CA GLY A 348 6.67 -6.44 -10.63
C GLY A 348 5.86 -5.59 -9.64
N LYS A 349 6.60 -5.00 -8.70
CA LYS A 349 6.14 -3.84 -7.94
C LYS A 349 7.31 -2.89 -7.79
N HIS A 350 7.41 -1.90 -8.67
CA HIS A 350 8.48 -0.91 -8.56
C HIS A 350 8.18 0.05 -7.43
N ILE A 351 9.22 0.48 -6.72
CA ILE A 351 9.10 1.47 -5.65
C ILE A 351 10.02 2.64 -6.00
N ASN A 352 9.42 3.70 -6.53
CA ASN A 352 10.08 4.99 -6.67
C ASN A 352 10.17 5.61 -5.28
N PHE A 353 11.37 5.94 -4.80
CA PHE A 353 11.52 6.55 -3.48
C PHE A 353 12.31 7.86 -3.54
N SER A 354 12.01 8.75 -2.59
CA SER A 354 12.77 9.97 -2.35
C SER A 354 12.80 10.32 -0.87
N LEU A 355 13.69 11.25 -0.49
CA LEU A 355 13.88 11.71 0.87
C LEU A 355 13.78 13.23 0.90
N GLY A 356 13.01 13.78 1.84
CA GLY A 356 12.82 15.21 1.91
C GLY A 356 11.83 15.64 2.97
N ASN A 357 11.54 16.93 3.00
CA ASN A 357 10.54 17.54 3.86
C ASN A 357 9.95 18.77 3.14
N ALA A 358 9.11 19.54 3.83
CA ALA A 358 8.45 20.71 3.24
C ALA A 358 9.40 21.90 3.03
N THR A 359 10.47 22.00 3.81
CA THR A 359 11.35 23.18 3.87
C THR A 359 12.55 23.04 2.93
N GLU A 360 13.24 21.91 2.95
CA GLU A 360 14.42 21.63 2.13
C GLU A 360 14.09 20.91 0.81
N GLY A 361 12.86 20.41 0.65
CA GLY A 361 12.41 19.71 -0.56
C GLY A 361 13.08 18.33 -0.72
N ASN A 362 13.25 17.88 -1.97
CA ASN A 362 13.81 16.57 -2.28
C ASN A 362 15.35 16.60 -2.22
N LEU A 363 15.92 15.87 -1.26
CA LEU A 363 17.36 15.78 -1.02
C LEU A 363 18.11 14.93 -2.06
N LEU A 364 17.37 14.22 -2.93
CA LEU A 364 17.89 13.46 -4.07
C LEU A 364 17.67 14.18 -5.41
N LEU A 365 17.32 15.46 -5.39
CA LEU A 365 17.21 16.27 -6.60
C LEU A 365 18.56 16.92 -6.93
N PRO A 366 19.16 16.65 -8.11
CA PRO A 366 20.48 17.20 -8.45
C PRO A 366 20.46 18.71 -8.70
N GLY A 367 19.35 19.26 -9.20
CA GLY A 367 19.25 20.64 -9.68
C GLY A 367 19.95 20.86 -11.02
N ASP A 368 20.02 22.12 -11.46
CA ASP A 368 20.59 22.49 -12.77
C ASP A 368 22.12 22.32 -12.84
N THR A 369 22.79 22.41 -11.70
CA THR A 369 24.26 22.28 -11.57
C THR A 369 24.62 21.21 -10.52
N PRO A 370 24.55 19.91 -10.88
CA PRO A 370 24.71 18.82 -9.91
C PRO A 370 26.07 18.81 -9.19
N HIS A 371 27.14 19.18 -9.89
CA HIS A 371 28.50 19.25 -9.35
C HIS A 371 28.68 20.31 -8.24
N ALA A 372 27.89 21.38 -8.27
CA ALA A 372 27.92 22.45 -7.27
C ALA A 372 26.99 22.17 -6.08
N ASN A 373 26.09 21.18 -6.20
CA ASN A 373 25.11 20.85 -5.16
C ASN A 373 25.69 19.84 -4.16
N ALA A 374 26.56 20.33 -3.27
CA ALA A 374 27.23 19.49 -2.27
C ALA A 374 26.25 18.72 -1.36
N GLN A 375 25.10 19.31 -1.02
CA GLN A 375 24.05 18.65 -0.23
C GLN A 375 23.52 17.41 -0.98
N PHE A 376 23.07 17.58 -2.22
CA PHE A 376 22.64 16.46 -3.07
C PHE A 376 23.73 15.39 -3.20
N LEU A 377 24.98 15.78 -3.48
CA LEU A 377 26.09 14.84 -3.66
C LEU A 377 26.33 13.99 -2.40
N VAL A 378 26.21 14.57 -1.20
CA VAL A 378 26.34 13.83 0.06
C VAL A 378 25.19 12.85 0.26
N PHE A 379 23.94 13.26 0.02
CA PHE A 379 22.78 12.37 0.15
C PHE A 379 22.80 11.25 -0.90
N CYS A 380 23.13 11.57 -2.15
CA CYS A 380 23.28 10.59 -3.23
C CYS A 380 24.42 9.59 -2.92
N SER A 381 25.58 10.08 -2.46
CA SER A 381 26.69 9.22 -2.00
C SER A 381 26.28 8.30 -0.85
N ALA A 382 25.47 8.80 0.08
CA ALA A 382 24.97 8.01 1.19
C ALA A 382 24.06 6.86 0.71
N VAL A 383 23.21 7.10 -0.29
CA VAL A 383 22.39 6.07 -0.93
C VAL A 383 23.26 5.03 -1.64
N ILE A 384 24.21 5.46 -2.47
CA ILE A 384 25.15 4.56 -3.18
C ILE A 384 25.89 3.66 -2.17
N ARG A 385 26.42 4.28 -1.11
CA ARG A 385 27.13 3.55 -0.04
C ARG A 385 26.20 2.61 0.72
N ALA A 386 24.96 3.00 0.98
CA ALA A 386 23.99 2.15 1.65
C ALA A 386 23.65 0.92 0.80
N VAL A 387 23.43 1.09 -0.51
CA VAL A 387 23.18 -0.03 -1.43
C VAL A 387 24.39 -0.96 -1.50
N HIS A 388 25.61 -0.41 -1.60
CA HIS A 388 26.82 -1.23 -1.61
C HIS A 388 27.03 -2.01 -0.30
N LYS A 389 26.90 -1.34 0.85
CA LYS A 389 27.17 -1.94 2.17
C LYS A 389 26.07 -2.89 2.63
N TYR A 390 24.81 -2.59 2.31
CA TYR A 390 23.64 -3.32 2.78
C TYR A 390 22.90 -4.07 1.66
N GLY A 391 23.54 -4.31 0.51
CA GLY A 391 22.94 -5.02 -0.62
C GLY A 391 22.37 -6.39 -0.27
N GLY A 392 23.03 -7.15 0.62
CA GLY A 392 22.51 -8.42 1.13
C GLY A 392 21.21 -8.27 1.93
N LEU A 393 21.10 -7.20 2.73
CA LEU A 393 19.88 -6.89 3.50
C LEU A 393 18.74 -6.44 2.57
N LEU A 394 19.04 -5.61 1.57
CA LEU A 394 18.07 -5.18 0.55
C LEU A 394 17.55 -6.37 -0.25
N ARG A 395 18.44 -7.30 -0.63
CA ARG A 395 18.03 -8.55 -1.30
C ARG A 395 17.12 -9.39 -0.42
N ALA A 396 17.44 -9.52 0.86
CA ALA A 396 16.64 -10.27 1.82
C ALA A 396 15.24 -9.65 2.02
N SER A 397 15.11 -8.32 2.01
CA SER A 397 13.80 -7.66 2.19
C SER A 397 12.82 -7.87 1.03
N VAL A 398 13.29 -8.27 -0.15
CA VAL A 398 12.46 -8.56 -1.33
C VAL A 398 12.50 -10.03 -1.74
N ALA A 399 13.15 -10.88 -0.94
CA ALA A 399 13.25 -12.30 -1.21
C ALA A 399 11.97 -13.04 -0.81
N SER A 400 11.36 -13.72 -1.77
CA SER A 400 10.24 -14.63 -1.54
C SER A 400 10.34 -15.79 -2.53
N ALA A 401 9.79 -16.94 -2.16
CA ALA A 401 9.74 -18.11 -3.05
C ALA A 401 9.03 -17.79 -4.37
N THR A 402 8.04 -16.90 -4.34
CA THR A 402 7.25 -16.50 -5.50
C THR A 402 8.01 -15.54 -6.41
N ASN A 403 8.74 -14.57 -5.85
CA ASN A 403 9.55 -13.61 -6.60
C ASN A 403 10.80 -14.26 -7.22
N ASP A 404 11.35 -15.32 -6.62
CA ASP A 404 12.48 -16.07 -7.21
C ASP A 404 12.13 -16.74 -8.55
N HIS A 405 10.84 -16.98 -8.85
CA HIS A 405 10.41 -17.40 -10.17
C HIS A 405 10.41 -16.28 -11.23
N ARG A 406 10.54 -15.02 -10.80
CA ARG A 406 10.50 -13.84 -11.67
C ARG A 406 11.90 -13.28 -11.95
N LEU A 407 12.75 -13.19 -10.93
CA LEU A 407 14.04 -12.49 -11.01
C LEU A 407 14.99 -13.07 -12.07
N GLY A 408 15.71 -12.19 -12.78
CA GLY A 408 16.73 -12.57 -13.76
C GLY A 408 16.19 -13.03 -15.12
N ALA A 409 14.91 -12.79 -15.41
CA ALA A 409 14.25 -13.09 -16.68
C ALA A 409 13.36 -11.91 -17.11
N ASN A 410 13.00 -11.83 -18.39
CA ASN A 410 11.93 -10.95 -18.92
C ASN A 410 11.77 -9.60 -18.20
N GLU A 411 12.75 -8.71 -18.34
CA GLU A 411 12.79 -7.35 -17.75
C GLU A 411 12.86 -7.27 -16.22
N ALA A 412 12.75 -8.39 -15.51
CA ALA A 412 12.97 -8.43 -14.07
C ALA A 412 14.46 -8.33 -13.75
N PRO A 413 14.84 -7.51 -12.75
CA PRO A 413 16.23 -7.39 -12.35
C PRO A 413 16.77 -8.76 -11.87
N PRO A 414 18.07 -9.04 -12.09
CA PRO A 414 18.71 -10.21 -11.51
C PRO A 414 18.74 -10.10 -9.97
N ALA A 415 19.10 -11.19 -9.29
CA ALA A 415 19.30 -11.18 -7.84
C ALA A 415 20.48 -10.29 -7.38
N ILE A 416 21.24 -9.72 -8.31
CA ILE A 416 22.38 -8.84 -8.07
C ILE A 416 21.87 -7.42 -7.82
N ILE A 417 22.17 -6.87 -6.64
CA ILE A 417 21.86 -5.50 -6.28
C ILE A 417 22.96 -4.57 -6.81
N SER A 418 22.57 -3.60 -7.63
CA SER A 418 23.47 -2.58 -8.20
C SER A 418 22.75 -1.23 -8.32
N VAL A 419 23.50 -0.17 -8.58
CA VAL A 419 22.99 1.19 -8.75
C VAL A 419 23.31 1.65 -10.18
N PHE A 420 22.33 2.29 -10.82
CA PHE A 420 22.52 2.96 -12.10
C PHE A 420 22.30 4.46 -11.91
N LEU A 421 23.33 5.27 -12.17
CA LEU A 421 23.29 6.73 -12.02
C LEU A 421 23.06 7.47 -13.35
N GLY A 422 23.20 6.79 -14.49
CA GLY A 422 23.31 7.43 -15.80
C GLY A 422 24.66 8.11 -16.02
N GLU A 423 24.93 8.46 -17.28
CA GLU A 423 26.25 8.94 -17.73
C GLU A 423 26.67 10.25 -17.05
N GLN A 424 25.77 11.24 -17.00
CA GLN A 424 26.05 12.56 -16.45
C GLN A 424 26.44 12.54 -14.97
N LEU A 425 25.67 11.85 -14.13
CA LEU A 425 25.98 11.76 -12.69
C LEU A 425 27.20 10.89 -12.44
N THR A 426 27.42 9.85 -13.25
CA THR A 426 28.63 9.01 -13.15
C THR A 426 29.89 9.85 -13.38
N ASP A 427 29.91 10.70 -14.40
CA ASP A 427 31.04 11.59 -14.67
C ASP A 427 31.33 12.54 -13.50
N VAL A 428 30.30 13.12 -12.88
CA VAL A 428 30.46 13.97 -11.68
C VAL A 428 31.13 13.20 -10.54
N PHE A 429 30.68 11.97 -10.26
CA PHE A 429 31.29 11.15 -9.21
C PHE A 429 32.71 10.70 -9.56
N ASP A 430 32.98 10.37 -10.81
CA ASP A 430 34.32 10.00 -11.27
C ASP A 430 35.31 11.17 -11.15
N GLN A 431 34.88 12.40 -11.42
CA GLN A 431 35.70 13.60 -11.22
C GLN A 431 36.08 13.80 -9.75
N ILE A 432 35.12 13.60 -8.84
CA ILE A 432 35.38 13.67 -7.38
C ILE A 432 36.40 12.60 -6.96
N VAL A 433 36.26 11.36 -7.44
CA VAL A 433 37.19 10.26 -7.13
C VAL A 433 38.61 10.55 -7.63
N LYS A 434 38.73 11.19 -8.80
CA LYS A 434 40.01 11.59 -9.39
C LYS A 434 40.61 12.85 -8.74
N GLY A 435 39.91 13.49 -7.80
CA GLY A 435 40.32 14.73 -7.14
C GLY A 435 40.21 15.98 -8.02
N GLY A 436 39.36 15.93 -9.06
CA GLY A 436 39.19 17.00 -10.04
C GLY A 436 38.01 17.94 -9.76
N ALA A 437 37.33 17.81 -8.62
CA ALA A 437 36.17 18.61 -8.22
C ALA A 437 36.53 19.72 -7.24
#